data_AF-A0AAJ0QT11-F1
#
_entry.id   AF-A0AAJ0QT11-F1
#
_cell.length_a   1.000
_cell.length_b   1.000
_cell.length_c   1.000
_cell.angle_alpha   90.00
_cell.angle_beta   90.00
_cell.angle_gamma   90.00
#
_symmetry.space_group_name_H-M   'P 1'
#
loop_
_entity.id
_entity.type
_entity.pdbx_description
1 polymer ?
#
loop_
_entity_poly.entity_id
_entity_poly.type
_entity_poly.pdbx_seq_one_letter_code
_entity_poly.pdbx_strand_id
1 'polypeptide(L)'
;MSELGQKLINEIRMVAASNPDYVYRDDHRTCAYVQAGGPSCLVGHGLWRLGLIDAKFETNQLNVEVFDHLWAEFDLEMDEEEVNWVQMVQEWQDTGRTWGEAVGIS
;
A
#
# COMPACT_ATOMS: atom_id res chain seq x y z
N MET A 1 17.62 -3.77 -3.44
CA MET A 1 16.68 -3.64 -2.33
C MET A 1 17.26 -2.72 -1.28
N SER A 2 16.59 -1.58 -1.08
CA SER A 2 16.85 -0.63 -0.02
C SER A 2 16.40 -1.17 1.35
N GLU A 3 16.88 -0.55 2.44
CA GLU A 3 16.41 -0.92 3.78
C GLU A 3 14.92 -0.59 3.96
N LEU A 4 14.48 0.56 3.48
CA LEU A 4 13.09 1.00 3.60
C LEU A 4 12.15 0.16 2.73
N GLY A 5 12.51 -0.06 1.47
CA GLY A 5 11.71 -0.85 0.54
C GLY A 5 11.54 -2.29 1.02
N GLN A 6 12.62 -2.93 1.49
CA GLN A 6 12.51 -4.26 2.08
C GLN A 6 11.59 -4.29 3.30
N LYS A 7 11.62 -3.28 4.18
CA LYS A 7 10.70 -3.18 5.33
C LYS A 7 9.25 -3.01 4.87
N LEU A 8 8.99 -2.13 3.90
CA LEU A 8 7.64 -1.86 3.40
C LEU A 8 7.03 -3.10 2.74
N ILE A 9 7.78 -3.75 1.85
CA ILE A 9 7.37 -4.99 1.20
C ILE A 9 7.03 -6.07 2.24
N ASN A 10 7.86 -6.20 3.28
CA ASN A 10 7.62 -7.16 4.34
C ASN A 10 6.34 -6.84 5.13
N GLU A 11 6.09 -5.58 5.49
CA GLU A 11 4.85 -5.21 6.19
C GLU A 11 3.61 -5.46 5.33
N ILE A 12 3.66 -5.11 4.05
CA ILE A 12 2.58 -5.41 3.08
C ILE A 12 2.28 -6.91 3.02
N ARG A 13 3.32 -7.75 2.91
CA ARG A 13 3.17 -9.22 2.93
C ARG A 13 2.59 -9.72 4.25
N MET A 14 3.01 -9.17 5.38
CA MET A 14 2.49 -9.56 6.70
C MET A 14 1.01 -9.18 6.87
N VAL A 15 0.58 -8.04 6.34
CA VAL A 15 -0.85 -7.64 6.31
C VAL A 15 -1.64 -8.63 5.45
N ALA A 16 -1.17 -8.90 4.22
CA ALA A 16 -1.81 -9.85 3.32
C ALA A 16 -1.89 -11.26 3.93
N ALA A 17 -0.81 -11.77 4.53
CA ALA A 17 -0.78 -13.08 5.17
C ALA A 17 -1.74 -13.20 6.37
N SER A 18 -2.08 -12.07 7.01
CA SER A 18 -3.05 -12.06 8.12
C SER A 18 -4.50 -12.16 7.64
N ASN A 19 -4.78 -11.76 6.39
CA ASN A 19 -6.11 -11.78 5.77
C ASN A 19 -6.02 -12.09 4.26
N PRO A 20 -5.54 -13.29 3.87
CA PRO A 20 -5.18 -13.56 2.47
C PRO A 20 -6.37 -13.56 1.51
N ASP A 21 -7.57 -13.90 2.00
CA ASP A 21 -8.79 -13.96 1.20
C ASP A 21 -9.55 -12.61 1.15
N TYR A 22 -9.05 -11.58 1.84
CA TYR A 22 -9.72 -10.29 1.86
C TYR A 22 -9.61 -9.60 0.50
N VAL A 23 -10.74 -9.14 -0.01
CA VAL A 23 -10.83 -8.30 -1.21
C VAL A 23 -11.17 -6.89 -0.76
N TYR A 24 -10.29 -5.94 -1.05
CA TYR A 24 -10.56 -4.53 -0.76
C TYR A 24 -11.77 -4.06 -1.56
N ARG A 25 -12.69 -3.34 -0.90
CA ARG A 25 -13.89 -2.78 -1.52
C ARG A 25 -14.02 -1.33 -1.12
N ASP A 26 -13.99 -0.47 -2.12
CA ASP A 26 -14.19 0.97 -2.01
C ASP A 26 -15.12 1.38 -3.15
N ASP A 27 -15.98 2.36 -2.90
CA ASP A 27 -16.88 2.93 -3.89
C ASP A 27 -16.14 3.83 -4.90
N HIS A 28 -14.84 4.07 -4.70
CA HIS A 28 -13.98 4.90 -5.53
C HIS A 28 -13.17 4.07 -6.54
N ARG A 29 -12.71 4.73 -7.62
CA ARG A 29 -11.89 4.09 -8.67
C ARG A 29 -10.45 3.78 -8.24
N THR A 30 -9.98 4.43 -7.18
CA THR A 30 -8.64 4.24 -6.61
C THR A 30 -8.80 4.01 -5.11
N CYS A 31 -8.01 3.10 -4.55
CA CYS A 31 -8.04 2.87 -3.11
C CYS A 31 -7.48 4.06 -2.33
N ALA A 32 -7.94 4.26 -1.10
CA ALA A 32 -7.35 5.22 -0.17
C ALA A 32 -6.30 4.55 0.72
N TYR A 33 -5.17 5.23 0.98
CA TYR A 33 -4.17 4.77 1.95
C TYR A 33 -4.71 4.82 3.39
N VAL A 34 -5.41 5.91 3.73
CA VAL A 34 -6.05 6.17 5.03
C VAL A 34 -7.51 6.52 4.84
N GLN A 35 -8.38 5.91 5.63
CA GLN A 35 -9.82 6.19 5.64
C GLN A 35 -10.38 6.01 7.05
N ALA A 36 -11.29 6.89 7.46
CA ALA A 36 -11.94 6.85 8.77
C ALA A 36 -10.93 6.83 9.94
N GLY A 37 -9.82 7.57 9.81
CA GLY A 37 -8.78 7.70 10.82
C GLY A 37 -7.84 6.49 10.98
N GLY A 38 -7.88 5.52 10.06
CA GLY A 38 -7.00 4.35 10.07
C GLY A 38 -6.51 3.94 8.67
N PRO A 39 -5.55 2.99 8.59
CA PRO A 39 -5.11 2.47 7.29
C PRO A 39 -6.25 1.71 6.62
N SER A 40 -6.40 1.87 5.30
CA SER A 40 -7.51 1.28 4.54
C SER A 40 -7.04 0.25 3.51
N CYS A 41 -6.31 0.68 2.48
CA CYS A 41 -5.80 -0.25 1.47
C CYS A 41 -4.58 -1.03 1.95
N LEU A 42 -4.22 -2.11 1.25
CA LEU A 42 -3.11 -2.99 1.60
C LEU A 42 -1.77 -2.25 1.70
N VAL A 43 -1.48 -1.37 0.74
CA VAL A 43 -0.28 -0.52 0.76
C VAL A 43 -0.35 0.48 1.91
N GLY A 44 -1.52 1.07 2.16
CA GLY A 44 -1.78 1.98 3.28
C GLY A 44 -1.50 1.32 4.63
N HIS A 45 -1.88 0.06 4.81
CA HIS A 45 -1.51 -0.72 6.00
C HIS A 45 0.01 -0.86 6.16
N GLY A 46 0.74 -1.15 5.08
CA GLY A 46 2.21 -1.23 5.11
C GLY A 46 2.86 0.08 5.54
N LEU A 47 2.47 1.18 4.88
CA LEU A 47 2.97 2.52 5.18
C LEU A 47 2.67 2.96 6.62
N TRP A 48 1.46 2.69 7.10
CA TRP A 48 1.03 3.02 8.45
C TRP A 48 1.84 2.28 9.51
N ARG A 49 2.10 0.99 9.32
CA ARG A 49 2.88 0.17 10.28
C ARG A 49 4.32 0.64 10.40
N LEU A 50 4.89 1.22 9.34
CA LEU A 50 6.22 1.84 9.37
C LEU A 50 6.21 3.27 9.91
N GLY A 51 5.04 3.85 10.19
CA GLY A 51 4.92 5.23 10.66
C GLY A 51 5.20 6.28 9.58
N LEU A 52 5.11 5.91 8.30
CA LEU A 52 5.30 6.83 7.17
C LEU A 52 4.06 7.69 6.91
N ILE A 53 2.89 7.18 7.29
CA ILE A 53 1.62 7.89 7.25
C ILE A 53 0.88 7.68 8.58
N ASP A 54 -0.02 8.59 8.90
CA ASP A 54 -0.90 8.53 10.07
C ASP A 54 -2.32 9.03 9.73
N ALA A 55 -3.19 9.16 10.72
CA ALA A 55 -4.57 9.60 10.52
C ALA A 55 -4.70 10.96 9.81
N LYS A 56 -3.70 11.85 9.94
CA LYS A 56 -3.72 13.17 9.28
C LYS A 56 -3.51 13.07 7.78
N PHE A 57 -2.96 11.94 7.31
CA PHE A 57 -2.74 11.68 5.90
C PHE A 57 -4.05 11.50 5.12
N GLU A 58 -5.18 11.22 5.79
CA GLU A 58 -6.50 11.07 5.16
C GLU A 58 -6.91 12.29 4.32
N THR A 59 -6.54 13.50 4.73
CA THR A 59 -6.84 14.74 4.00
C THR A 59 -5.76 15.15 3.00
N ASN A 60 -4.68 14.37 2.87
CA ASN A 60 -3.62 14.65 1.92
C ASN A 60 -4.10 14.29 0.50
N GLN A 61 -3.77 15.12 -0.50
CA GLN A 61 -4.11 14.85 -1.90
C GLN A 61 -3.53 13.52 -2.41
N LEU A 62 -2.40 13.09 -1.86
CA LEU A 62 -1.75 11.82 -2.19
C LEU A 62 -2.44 10.59 -1.59
N ASN A 63 -3.47 10.77 -0.77
CA ASN A 63 -4.15 9.66 -0.09
C ASN A 63 -4.81 8.65 -1.05
N VAL A 64 -5.12 9.08 -2.28
CA VAL A 64 -5.82 8.28 -3.30
C VAL A 64 -5.02 8.14 -4.60
N GLU A 65 -3.74 8.48 -4.54
CA GLU A 65 -2.82 8.47 -5.68
C GLU A 65 -2.14 7.10 -5.85
N VAL A 66 -1.45 6.96 -6.97
CA VAL A 66 -0.54 5.84 -7.22
C VAL A 66 0.74 5.97 -6.37
N PHE A 67 1.35 4.83 -6.04
CA PHE A 67 2.47 4.78 -5.10
C PHE A 67 3.73 5.53 -5.59
N ASP A 68 3.95 5.59 -6.90
CA ASP A 68 5.08 6.33 -7.50
C ASP A 68 5.02 7.83 -7.20
N HIS A 69 3.83 8.44 -7.17
CA HIS A 69 3.62 9.83 -6.78
C HIS A 69 3.99 10.04 -5.30
N LEU A 70 3.61 9.11 -4.43
CA LEU A 70 4.01 9.14 -3.01
C LEU A 70 5.53 9.02 -2.87
N TRP A 71 6.14 8.06 -3.57
CA TRP A 71 7.59 7.84 -3.57
C TRP A 71 8.35 9.11 -3.98
N ALA A 72 7.93 9.76 -5.07
CA ALA A 72 8.56 10.97 -5.58
C ALA A 72 8.41 12.17 -4.64
N GLU A 73 7.24 12.38 -4.03
CA GLU A 73 7.01 13.50 -3.12
C GLU A 73 7.73 13.32 -1.77
N PHE A 74 7.77 12.09 -1.26
CA PHE A 74 8.31 11.80 0.06
C PHE A 74 9.82 11.54 0.05
N ASP A 75 10.45 11.52 -1.14
CA ASP A 75 11.86 11.20 -1.35
C ASP A 75 12.26 9.92 -0.60
N LEU A 76 11.39 8.90 -0.66
CA LEU A 76 11.62 7.64 0.06
C LEU A 76 12.81 6.94 -0.58
N GLU A 77 13.81 6.60 0.23
CA GLU A 77 15.00 5.85 -0.20
C GLU A 77 14.62 4.40 -0.55
N MET A 78 13.99 4.22 -1.70
CA MET A 78 13.58 2.95 -2.30
C MET A 78 14.13 2.84 -3.71
N ASP A 79 14.45 1.62 -4.14
CA ASP A 79 14.85 1.39 -5.53
C ASP A 79 13.63 1.21 -6.46
N GLU A 80 13.84 1.38 -7.76
CA GLU A 80 12.75 1.32 -8.75
C GLU A 80 12.05 -0.04 -8.78
N GLU A 81 12.76 -1.15 -8.53
CA GLU A 81 12.16 -2.49 -8.49
C GLU A 81 11.18 -2.61 -7.31
N GLU A 82 11.54 -2.07 -6.16
CA GLU A 82 10.67 -2.03 -4.98
C GLU A 82 9.44 -1.15 -5.20
N VAL A 83 9.62 0.03 -5.80
CA VAL A 83 8.51 0.94 -6.12
C VAL A 83 7.54 0.28 -7.10
N ASN A 84 8.06 -0.32 -8.17
CA ASN A 84 7.26 -1.06 -9.15
C ASN A 84 6.50 -2.21 -8.50
N TRP A 85 7.13 -2.95 -7.57
CA TRP A 85 6.46 -4.02 -6.85
C TRP A 85 5.29 -3.50 -6.02
N VAL A 86 5.47 -2.41 -5.26
CA VAL A 86 4.39 -1.83 -4.44
C VAL A 86 3.26 -1.30 -5.33
N GLN A 87 3.58 -0.66 -6.46
CA GLN A 87 2.58 -0.20 -7.43
C GLN A 87 1.77 -1.38 -8.01
N MET A 88 2.44 -2.46 -8.40
CA MET A 88 1.76 -3.67 -8.89
C MET A 88 0.81 -4.28 -7.84
N VAL A 89 1.20 -4.29 -6.55
CA VAL A 89 0.33 -4.77 -5.47
C VAL A 89 -0.93 -3.91 -5.36
N GLN A 90 -0.78 -2.59 -5.43
CA GLN A 90 -1.92 -1.65 -5.42
C GLN A 90 -2.85 -1.90 -6.61
N GLU A 91 -2.32 -2.00 -7.83
CA GLU A 91 -3.11 -2.28 -9.03
C GLU A 91 -3.85 -3.63 -8.95
N TRP A 92 -3.17 -4.67 -8.46
CA TRP A 92 -3.77 -6.00 -8.30
C TRP A 92 -4.91 -5.99 -7.30
N GLN A 93 -4.75 -5.32 -6.16
CA GLN A 93 -5.86 -5.10 -5.24
C GLN A 93 -7.01 -4.33 -5.92
N ASP A 94 -6.71 -3.23 -6.60
CA ASP A 94 -7.72 -2.34 -7.20
C ASP A 94 -8.50 -3.01 -8.34
N THR A 95 -7.94 -4.06 -8.94
CA THR A 95 -8.64 -4.94 -9.89
C THR A 95 -9.51 -6.02 -9.23
N GLY A 96 -9.64 -6.02 -7.91
CA GLY A 96 -10.52 -6.90 -7.13
C GLY A 96 -9.91 -8.24 -6.75
N ARG A 97 -8.58 -8.39 -6.85
CA ARG A 97 -7.88 -9.58 -6.35
C ARG A 97 -7.88 -9.61 -4.83
N THR A 98 -7.74 -10.80 -4.27
CA THR A 98 -7.51 -10.93 -2.83
C THR A 98 -6.14 -10.36 -2.46
N TRP A 99 -5.95 -9.97 -1.20
CA TRP A 99 -4.64 -9.51 -0.72
C TRP A 99 -3.56 -10.59 -0.85
N GLY A 100 -3.90 -11.86 -0.67
CA GLY A 100 -2.97 -12.98 -0.89
C GLY A 100 -2.53 -13.11 -2.35
N GLU A 101 -3.48 -13.00 -3.29
CA GLU A 101 -3.18 -12.97 -4.73
C GLU A 101 -2.34 -11.74 -5.11
N ALA A 102 -2.64 -10.59 -4.50
CA ALA A 102 -1.94 -9.33 -4.76
C ALA A 102 -0.44 -9.37 -4.37
N VAL A 103 -0.05 -10.24 -3.44
CA VAL A 103 1.37 -10.40 -3.05
C VAL A 103 1.98 -11.76 -3.44
N GLY A 104 1.21 -12.61 -4.14
CA GLY A 104 1.67 -13.90 -4.67
C GLY A 104 1.83 -15.02 -3.64
N ILE A 105 0.99 -15.07 -2.59
CA ILE A 105 1.07 -16.09 -1.51
C ILE A 105 -0.18 -16.98 -1.40
N SER A 106 -0.99 -17.08 -2.45
CA SER A 106 -2.18 -17.95 -2.53
C SER A 106 -1.84 -19.43 -2.39
#